data_AF-A0A2H9LRA7-F1
#
_entry.id   AF-A0A2H9LRA7-F1
#
_cell.length_a   1.000
_cell.length_b   1.000
_cell.length_c   1.000
_cell.angle_alpha   90.00
_cell.angle_beta   90.00
_cell.angle_gamma   90.00
#
_symmetry.space_group_name_H-M   'P 1'
#
loop_
_entity.id
_entity.type
_entity.pdbx_description
1 polymer ?
#
loop_
_entity_poly.entity_id
_entity_poly.type
_entity_poly.pdbx_seq_one_letter_code
_entity_poly.pdbx_strand_id
1 'polypeptide(L)'
;MAEKDTCGEFDLEREGSDRNLRINCIGCPYYPSIEDSEQCMEKIVNRLIELGGVTNIILSSDMNFVYPPEQTGMLDELAQAYLKLEQEDEVLKYPVVQSPLLQKELARAINVMKDVMLSRFKTDPIGAYVKTIRVLREEKVRNETLNESEKKIGDLQILKLKAIKDELEKTKIIQKVKNELTGYKIGDREIYRELFTPLIKPNFMYSRLIM
;
A
#
# COMPACT_ATOMS: atom_id res chain seq x y z
N MET A 1 0.17 20.00 -31.75
CA MET A 1 -1.15 19.61 -31.18
C MET A 1 -0.85 18.85 -29.91
N ALA A 2 -1.29 19.36 -28.77
CA ALA A 2 -1.00 18.78 -27.47
C ALA A 2 -1.75 17.44 -27.33
N GLU A 3 -1.02 16.34 -27.27
CA GLU A 3 -1.56 15.06 -26.81
C GLU A 3 -2.04 15.27 -25.38
N LYS A 4 -3.33 15.02 -25.13
CA LYS A 4 -3.85 15.00 -23.77
C LYS A 4 -3.09 13.91 -23.03
N ASP A 5 -2.36 14.27 -21.98
CA ASP A 5 -1.84 13.32 -21.00
C ASP A 5 -3.03 12.57 -20.37
N THR A 6 -3.39 11.42 -20.93
CA THR A 6 -4.41 10.49 -20.41
C THR A 6 -3.83 9.52 -19.38
N CYS A 7 -2.66 9.88 -18.80
CA CYS A 7 -1.99 9.09 -17.78
C CYS A 7 -2.87 8.97 -16.53
N GLY A 8 -3.34 7.76 -16.25
CA GLY A 8 -4.17 7.46 -15.08
C GLY A 8 -5.67 7.56 -15.28
N GLU A 9 -6.16 7.70 -16.52
CA GLU A 9 -7.56 7.38 -16.82
C GLU A 9 -7.83 5.90 -16.48
N PHE A 10 -8.98 5.64 -15.88
CA PHE A 10 -9.36 4.29 -15.47
C PHE A 10 -10.78 4.00 -15.93
N ASP A 11 -10.98 2.77 -16.39
CA ASP A 11 -12.27 2.26 -16.82
C ASP A 11 -12.56 0.96 -16.07
N LEU A 12 -13.81 0.81 -15.63
CA LEU A 12 -14.29 -0.42 -15.01
C LEU A 12 -15.13 -1.16 -16.04
N GLU A 13 -14.53 -2.19 -16.64
CA GLU A 13 -15.19 -3.08 -17.58
C GLU A 13 -15.82 -4.24 -16.81
N ARG A 14 -17.07 -4.59 -17.14
CA ARG A 14 -17.74 -5.79 -16.60
C ARG A 14 -17.91 -6.79 -17.72
N GLU A 15 -17.14 -7.87 -17.68
CA GLU A 15 -17.25 -8.99 -18.61
C GLU A 15 -17.82 -10.20 -17.86
N GLY A 16 -19.15 -10.37 -17.94
CA GLY A 16 -19.84 -11.45 -17.23
C GLY A 16 -19.73 -11.31 -15.70
N SER A 17 -19.05 -12.26 -15.04
CA SER A 17 -18.75 -12.23 -13.60
C SER A 17 -17.53 -11.39 -13.24
N ASP A 18 -16.71 -11.03 -14.24
CA ASP A 18 -15.41 -10.42 -13.99
C ASP A 18 -15.51 -8.91 -14.03
N ARG A 19 -15.01 -8.26 -12.98
CA ARG A 19 -14.87 -6.81 -12.88
C ARG A 19 -13.42 -6.46 -13.18
N ASN A 20 -13.16 -6.00 -14.40
CA ASN A 20 -11.83 -5.68 -14.87
C ASN A 20 -11.56 -4.18 -14.67
N LEU A 21 -10.56 -3.85 -13.86
CA LEU A 21 -10.09 -2.48 -13.68
C LEU A 21 -9.00 -2.21 -14.73
N ARG A 22 -9.32 -1.44 -15.75
CA ARG A 22 -8.38 -0.99 -16.78
C ARG A 22 -7.80 0.36 -16.35
N ILE A 23 -6.48 0.50 -16.38
CA ILE A 23 -5.78 1.75 -16.10
C ILE A 23 -4.93 2.10 -17.32
N ASN A 24 -5.17 3.26 -17.90
CA ASN A 24 -4.38 3.80 -18.99
C ASN A 24 -3.05 4.34 -18.44
N CYS A 25 -1.96 3.74 -18.91
CA CYS A 25 -0.59 4.11 -18.56
C CYS A 25 0.18 4.70 -19.75
N ILE A 26 -0.49 5.01 -20.86
CA ILE A 26 0.12 5.67 -22.02
C ILE A 26 0.50 7.10 -21.61
N GLY A 27 1.76 7.49 -21.89
CA GLY A 27 2.30 8.81 -21.54
C GLY A 27 2.64 9.01 -20.06
N CYS A 28 2.56 7.97 -19.22
CA CYS A 28 2.96 8.09 -17.82
C CYS A 28 4.49 8.17 -17.65
N PRO A 29 4.99 8.94 -16.66
CA PRO A 29 6.42 9.04 -16.36
C PRO A 29 6.98 7.78 -15.68
N TYR A 30 6.15 6.79 -15.38
CA TYR A 30 6.50 5.54 -14.72
C TYR A 30 6.13 4.34 -15.59
N TYR A 31 6.89 3.26 -15.46
CA TYR A 31 6.62 1.99 -16.15
C TYR A 31 5.35 1.32 -15.60
N PRO A 32 4.46 0.76 -16.45
CA PRO A 32 3.20 0.12 -16.04
C PRO A 32 3.44 -1.25 -15.39
N SER A 33 4.01 -1.24 -14.18
CA SER A 33 4.37 -2.43 -13.42
C SER A 33 4.11 -2.19 -11.94
N ILE A 34 3.33 -3.10 -11.35
CA ILE A 34 3.03 -3.11 -9.91
C ILE A 34 4.28 -3.51 -9.11
N GLU A 35 5.04 -4.45 -9.66
CA GLU A 35 6.23 -4.99 -9.05
C GLU A 35 7.38 -3.98 -8.99
N ASP A 36 7.58 -3.17 -10.03
CA ASP A 36 8.72 -2.25 -10.10
C ASP A 36 8.40 -0.80 -9.69
N SER A 37 7.14 -0.35 -9.78
CA SER A 37 6.79 1.06 -9.54
C SER A 37 5.94 1.24 -8.28
N GLU A 38 6.50 1.95 -7.29
CA GLU A 38 5.79 2.39 -6.08
C GLU A 38 4.57 3.24 -6.41
N GLN A 39 4.69 4.14 -7.39
CA GLN A 39 3.63 5.05 -7.81
C GLN A 39 2.47 4.30 -8.47
N CYS A 40 2.78 3.25 -9.24
CA CYS A 40 1.77 2.41 -9.86
C CYS A 40 0.99 1.64 -8.81
N MET A 41 1.69 1.02 -7.85
CA MET A 41 1.07 0.31 -6.72
C MET A 41 0.16 1.23 -5.90
N GLU A 42 0.62 2.43 -5.54
CA GLU A 42 -0.18 3.39 -4.77
C GLU A 42 -1.47 3.77 -5.51
N LYS A 43 -1.38 4.08 -6.80
CA LYS A 43 -2.56 4.42 -7.61
C LYS A 43 -3.56 3.27 -7.63
N ILE A 44 -3.10 2.04 -7.85
CA ILE A 44 -3.96 0.85 -7.90
C ILE A 44 -4.63 0.60 -6.56
N VAL A 45 -3.87 0.63 -5.45
CA VAL A 45 -4.42 0.43 -4.11
C VAL A 45 -5.45 1.51 -3.79
N ASN A 46 -5.20 2.78 -4.11
CA ASN A 46 -6.19 3.85 -3.93
C ASN A 46 -7.47 3.57 -4.74
N ARG A 47 -7.36 3.10 -5.99
CA ARG A 47 -8.55 2.73 -6.78
C ARG A 47 -9.29 1.51 -6.23
N LEU A 48 -8.58 0.53 -5.67
CA LEU A 48 -9.20 -0.61 -5.01
C LEU A 48 -9.94 -0.20 -3.74
N ILE A 49 -9.38 0.73 -2.96
CA ILE A 49 -10.03 1.33 -1.79
C ILE A 49 -11.33 2.05 -2.20
N GLU A 50 -11.32 2.78 -3.31
CA GLU A 50 -12.50 3.52 -3.82
C GLU A 50 -13.60 2.62 -4.39
N LEU A 51 -13.22 1.61 -5.19
CA LEU A 51 -14.16 0.83 -6.01
C LEU A 51 -14.59 -0.49 -5.35
N GLY A 52 -13.64 -1.19 -4.72
CA GLY A 52 -13.80 -2.52 -4.11
C GLY A 52 -14.24 -3.65 -5.07
N GLY A 53 -13.81 -4.88 -4.76
CA GLY A 53 -14.33 -6.09 -5.42
C GLY A 53 -14.02 -6.13 -6.92
N VAL A 54 -12.78 -5.80 -7.28
CA VAL A 54 -12.22 -5.92 -8.62
C VAL A 54 -11.67 -7.34 -8.80
N THR A 55 -11.95 -7.97 -9.93
CA THR A 55 -11.51 -9.33 -10.25
C THR A 55 -10.15 -9.34 -10.93
N ASN A 56 -9.90 -8.46 -11.91
CA ASN A 56 -8.63 -8.38 -12.61
C ASN A 56 -8.18 -6.93 -12.76
N ILE A 57 -6.87 -6.69 -12.79
CA ILE A 57 -6.29 -5.38 -13.07
C ILE A 57 -5.55 -5.43 -14.41
N ILE A 58 -5.81 -4.46 -15.28
CA ILE A 58 -5.21 -4.36 -16.61
C ILE A 58 -4.52 -3.01 -16.74
N LEU A 59 -3.18 -3.00 -16.79
CA LEU A 59 -2.42 -1.80 -17.10
C LEU A 59 -2.21 -1.73 -18.61
N SER A 60 -2.81 -0.72 -19.24
CA SER A 60 -2.79 -0.53 -20.69
C SER A 60 -1.71 0.47 -21.08
N SER A 61 -0.71 0.03 -21.84
CA SER A 61 0.31 0.88 -22.49
C SER A 61 0.46 0.40 -23.94
N ASP A 62 1.69 0.24 -24.45
CA ASP A 62 1.93 -0.45 -25.74
C ASP A 62 1.52 -1.93 -25.69
N MET A 63 1.68 -2.52 -24.51
CA MET A 63 1.21 -3.86 -24.14
C MET A 63 0.23 -3.74 -22.98
N ASN A 64 -0.66 -4.72 -22.86
CA ASN A 64 -1.57 -4.87 -21.73
C ASN A 64 -0.93 -5.83 -20.71
N PHE A 65 -0.67 -5.32 -19.50
CA PHE A 65 -0.23 -6.12 -18.35
C PHE A 65 -1.46 -6.52 -17.54
N VAL A 66 -1.82 -7.79 -17.60
CA VAL A 66 -3.02 -8.33 -16.96
C VAL A 66 -2.63 -9.07 -15.69
N TYR A 67 -3.09 -8.56 -14.55
CA TYR A 67 -2.93 -9.18 -13.25
C TYR A 67 -4.16 -10.06 -12.95
N PRO A 68 -3.98 -11.38 -12.76
CA PRO A 68 -5.07 -12.32 -12.56
C PRO A 68 -5.75 -12.15 -11.20
N PRO A 69 -6.87 -12.87 -10.93
CA PRO A 69 -7.65 -12.70 -9.71
C PRO A 69 -6.89 -13.04 -8.43
N GLU A 70 -5.94 -13.98 -8.49
CA GLU A 70 -5.12 -14.31 -7.34
C GLU A 70 -4.26 -13.12 -6.88
N GLN A 71 -3.66 -12.40 -7.83
CA GLN A 71 -2.80 -11.24 -7.55
C GLN A 71 -3.64 -10.00 -7.22
N THR A 72 -4.74 -9.80 -7.93
CA THR A 72 -5.70 -8.73 -7.64
C THR A 72 -6.31 -8.89 -6.25
N GLY A 73 -6.67 -10.12 -5.86
CA GLY A 73 -7.19 -10.42 -4.54
C GLY A 73 -6.20 -10.14 -3.40
N MET A 74 -4.89 -10.29 -3.63
CA MET A 74 -3.86 -9.89 -2.66
C MET A 74 -3.84 -8.37 -2.43
N LEU A 75 -4.04 -7.58 -3.50
CA LEU A 75 -4.11 -6.11 -3.40
C LEU A 75 -5.46 -5.64 -2.84
N ASP A 76 -6.55 -6.35 -3.14
CA ASP A 76 -7.88 -6.05 -2.57
C ASP A 76 -7.89 -6.33 -1.05
N GLU A 77 -7.30 -7.44 -0.60
CA GLU A 77 -7.11 -7.70 0.85
C GLU A 77 -6.32 -6.59 1.54
N LEU A 78 -5.28 -6.07 0.87
CA LEU A 78 -4.50 -4.94 1.38
C LEU A 78 -5.37 -3.67 1.47
N ALA A 79 -6.18 -3.38 0.44
CA ALA A 79 -7.12 -2.26 0.45
C ALA A 79 -8.16 -2.38 1.59
N GLN A 80 -8.69 -3.58 1.82
CA GLN A 80 -9.60 -3.85 2.94
C GLN A 80 -8.93 -3.69 4.30
N ALA A 81 -7.68 -4.14 4.44
CA ALA A 81 -6.89 -3.94 5.65
C ALA A 81 -6.67 -2.45 5.94
N TYR A 82 -6.39 -1.64 4.91
CA TYR A 82 -6.30 -0.19 5.04
C TYR A 82 -7.62 0.43 5.52
N LEU A 83 -8.73 0.10 4.84
CA LEU A 83 -10.06 0.61 5.19
C LEU A 83 -10.45 0.27 6.62
N LYS A 84 -10.17 -0.96 7.06
CA LYS A 84 -10.47 -1.39 8.41
C LYS A 84 -9.69 -0.59 9.46
N LEU A 85 -8.39 -0.39 9.24
CA LEU A 85 -7.56 0.41 10.13
C LEU A 85 -7.93 1.91 10.11
N GLU A 86 -8.47 2.41 8.99
CA GLU A 86 -8.99 3.78 8.88
C GLU A 86 -10.34 3.94 9.59
N GLN A 87 -11.23 2.95 9.48
CA GLN A 87 -12.53 2.93 10.17
C GLN A 87 -12.40 2.70 11.68
N GLU A 88 -11.38 1.96 12.11
CA GLU A 88 -10.93 1.89 13.50
C GLU A 88 -10.29 3.24 13.88
N ASP A 89 -11.14 4.26 13.99
CA ASP A 89 -10.90 5.67 14.27
C ASP A 89 -9.85 5.94 15.39
N GLU A 90 -9.63 4.98 16.27
CA GLU A 90 -8.66 5.04 17.36
C GLU A 90 -7.20 5.02 16.89
N VAL A 91 -6.89 4.41 15.74
CA VAL A 91 -5.51 4.26 15.26
C VAL A 91 -4.87 5.62 14.99
N LEU A 92 -5.61 6.57 14.41
CA LEU A 92 -5.08 7.89 14.04
C LEU A 92 -5.34 8.99 15.08
N LYS A 93 -6.27 8.79 16.02
CA LYS A 93 -6.62 9.82 17.03
C LYS A 93 -5.64 9.85 18.20
N TYR A 94 -5.01 11.00 18.44
CA TYR A 94 -4.11 11.20 19.57
C TYR A 94 -4.70 12.22 20.56
N PRO A 95 -4.47 12.07 21.88
CA PRO A 95 -4.93 13.03 22.87
C PRO A 95 -4.21 14.37 22.69
N VAL A 96 -4.94 15.47 22.93
CA VAL A 96 -4.34 16.82 22.93
C VAL A 96 -3.57 17.01 24.24
N VAL A 97 -2.29 17.38 24.13
CA VAL A 97 -1.42 17.56 25.30
C VAL A 97 -0.86 18.98 25.35
N GLN A 98 -0.85 19.58 26.55
CA GLN A 98 -0.43 20.96 26.78
C GLN A 98 1.07 21.10 27.14
N SER A 99 1.70 20.03 27.65
CA SER A 99 3.12 20.06 28.06
C SER A 99 4.06 20.02 26.84
N PRO A 100 5.08 20.90 26.77
CA PRO A 100 6.03 20.95 25.65
C PRO A 100 6.80 19.64 25.40
N LEU A 101 7.18 18.92 26.47
CA LEU A 101 7.91 17.65 26.35
C LEU A 101 7.01 16.55 25.74
N LEU A 102 5.78 16.46 26.23
CA LEU A 102 4.80 15.50 25.73
C LEU A 102 4.34 15.84 24.30
N GLN A 103 4.31 17.12 23.93
CA GLN A 103 4.04 17.54 22.55
C GLN A 103 5.11 17.05 21.58
N LYS A 104 6.39 17.03 21.99
CA LYS A 104 7.49 16.52 21.16
C LYS A 104 7.33 15.02 20.90
N GLU A 105 7.05 14.23 21.95
CA GLU A 105 6.81 12.79 21.81
C GLU A 105 5.56 12.50 20.97
N LEU A 106 4.50 13.28 21.17
CA LEU A 106 3.28 13.18 20.38
C LEU A 106 3.53 13.48 18.89
N ALA A 107 4.27 14.55 18.59
CA ALA A 107 4.62 14.92 17.22
C ALA A 107 5.44 13.82 16.54
N ARG A 108 6.40 13.22 17.26
CA ARG A 108 7.16 12.06 16.78
C ARG A 108 6.21 10.89 16.47
N ALA A 109 5.33 10.54 17.40
CA ALA A 109 4.37 9.45 17.24
C ALA A 109 3.47 9.65 16.00
N ILE A 110 2.92 10.85 15.84
CA ILE A 110 2.08 11.23 14.70
C ILE A 110 2.86 11.15 13.39
N ASN A 111 4.10 11.64 13.34
CA ASN A 111 4.91 11.59 12.12
C ASN A 111 5.21 10.16 11.68
N VAL A 112 5.52 9.28 12.64
CA VAL A 112 5.73 7.86 12.36
C VAL A 112 4.46 7.22 11.84
N MET A 113 3.32 7.48 12.48
CA MET A 113 2.04 6.96 12.01
C MET A 113 1.69 7.47 10.62
N LYS A 114 1.84 8.77 10.35
CA LYS A 114 1.57 9.34 9.02
C LYS A 114 2.43 8.70 7.94
N ASP A 115 3.71 8.47 8.20
CA ASP A 115 4.59 7.81 7.23
C ASP A 115 4.25 6.33 7.02
N VAL A 116 3.88 5.59 8.07
CA VAL A 116 3.49 4.18 7.91
C VAL A 116 2.15 4.06 7.18
N MET A 117 1.14 4.80 7.63
CA MET A 117 -0.25 4.69 7.17
C MET A 117 -0.48 5.37 5.82
N LEU A 118 -0.09 6.64 5.68
CA LEU A 118 -0.52 7.45 4.54
C LEU A 118 0.38 7.28 3.31
N SER A 119 1.68 7.04 3.50
CA SER A 119 2.60 6.82 2.38
C SER A 119 2.88 5.33 2.18
N ARG A 120 3.59 4.70 3.13
CA ARG A 120 4.18 3.37 2.91
C ARG A 120 3.16 2.26 2.74
N PHE A 121 2.03 2.31 3.43
CA PHE A 121 1.00 1.27 3.32
C PHE A 121 0.55 1.06 1.87
N LYS A 122 0.48 2.15 1.09
CA LYS A 122 -0.02 2.15 -0.29
C LYS A 122 1.10 1.96 -1.32
N THR A 123 2.31 2.44 -1.03
CA THR A 123 3.45 2.37 -1.96
C THR A 123 4.31 1.11 -1.80
N ASP A 124 4.58 0.69 -0.55
CA ASP A 124 5.43 -0.45 -0.18
C ASP A 124 4.86 -1.15 1.08
N PRO A 125 3.80 -1.97 0.92
CA PRO A 125 3.18 -2.73 2.02
C PRO A 125 4.16 -3.57 2.84
N ILE A 126 5.17 -4.16 2.20
CA ILE A 126 6.16 -5.02 2.84
C ILE A 126 7.10 -4.15 3.67
N GLY A 127 7.58 -3.04 3.10
CA GLY A 127 8.36 -2.05 3.83
C GLY A 127 7.60 -1.39 4.96
N ALA A 128 6.30 -1.16 4.81
CA ALA A 128 5.42 -0.67 5.88
C ALA A 128 5.39 -1.65 7.06
N TYR A 129 5.23 -2.95 6.78
CA TYR A 129 5.26 -4.01 7.79
C TYR A 129 6.62 -4.08 8.52
N VAL A 130 7.72 -4.14 7.76
CA VAL A 130 9.09 -4.21 8.32
C VAL A 130 9.40 -2.95 9.13
N LYS A 131 9.02 -1.76 8.64
CA LYS A 131 9.20 -0.50 9.38
C LYS A 131 8.40 -0.50 10.67
N THR A 132 7.14 -0.95 10.63
CA THR A 132 6.29 -1.05 11.82
C THR A 132 6.92 -1.94 12.88
N ILE A 133 7.50 -3.08 12.50
CA ILE A 133 8.22 -3.97 13.43
C ILE A 133 9.44 -3.27 14.04
N ARG A 134 10.25 -2.58 13.21
CA ARG A 134 11.45 -1.86 13.68
C ARG A 134 11.09 -0.79 14.69
N VAL A 135 10.13 0.07 14.35
CA VAL A 135 9.62 1.12 15.23
C VAL A 135 9.04 0.53 16.50
N LEU A 136 8.25 -0.54 16.42
CA LEU A 136 7.64 -1.16 17.60
C LEU A 136 8.70 -1.71 18.57
N ARG A 137 9.84 -2.21 18.07
CA ARG A 137 10.97 -2.61 18.92
C ARG A 137 11.65 -1.40 19.56
N GLU A 138 11.92 -0.35 18.78
CA GLU A 138 12.55 0.88 19.28
C GLU A 138 11.71 1.57 20.35
N GLU A 139 10.39 1.69 20.13
CA GLU A 139 9.48 2.34 21.08
C GLU A 139 9.36 1.52 22.37
N LYS A 140 9.34 0.18 22.31
CA LYS A 140 9.36 -0.66 23.52
C LYS A 140 10.60 -0.42 24.37
N VAL A 141 11.80 -0.45 23.76
CA VAL A 141 13.06 -0.20 24.47
C VAL A 141 13.09 1.21 25.04
N ARG A 142 12.61 2.21 24.30
CA ARG A 142 12.55 3.57 24.83
C ARG A 142 11.59 3.66 26.02
N ASN A 143 10.43 3.01 25.94
CA ASN A 143 9.40 3.14 26.97
C ASN A 143 9.87 2.66 28.35
N GLU A 144 10.88 1.80 28.40
CA GLU A 144 11.50 1.37 29.66
C GLU A 144 12.18 2.55 30.40
N THR A 145 12.76 3.49 29.65
CA THR A 145 13.57 4.62 30.15
C THR A 145 12.80 5.91 30.42
N LEU A 146 11.54 6.01 29.98
CA LEU A 146 10.75 7.25 30.04
C LEU A 146 10.09 7.49 31.41
N ASN A 147 9.64 8.72 31.66
CA ASN A 147 8.84 9.05 32.84
C ASN A 147 7.40 8.54 32.71
N GLU A 148 6.69 8.34 33.82
CA GLU A 148 5.35 7.74 33.84
C GLU A 148 4.31 8.44 32.95
N SER A 149 4.41 9.76 32.78
CA SER A 149 3.51 10.52 31.88
C SER A 149 3.85 10.35 30.40
N GLU A 150 5.13 10.22 30.06
CA GLU A 150 5.60 9.96 28.70
C GLU A 150 5.31 8.49 28.32
N LYS A 151 5.41 7.58 29.30
CA LYS A 151 5.11 6.16 29.11
C LYS A 151 3.70 5.91 28.57
N LYS A 152 2.72 6.67 29.05
CA LYS A 152 1.33 6.57 28.58
C LYS A 152 1.20 6.85 27.07
N ILE A 153 1.95 7.82 26.55
CA ILE A 153 1.94 8.14 25.11
C ILE A 153 2.66 7.03 24.33
N GLY A 154 3.80 6.57 24.84
CA GLY A 154 4.54 5.45 24.26
C GLY A 154 3.72 4.16 24.20
N ASP A 155 3.01 3.81 25.28
CA ASP A 155 2.14 2.63 25.35
C ASP A 155 0.99 2.72 24.35
N LEU A 156 0.35 3.89 24.24
CA LEU A 156 -0.69 4.13 23.24
C LEU A 156 -0.14 4.02 21.81
N GLN A 157 1.07 4.51 21.54
CA GLN A 157 1.71 4.34 20.25
C GLN A 157 2.03 2.86 19.96
N ILE A 158 2.53 2.11 20.96
CA ILE A 158 2.82 0.68 20.82
C ILE A 158 1.55 -0.11 20.51
N LEU A 159 0.43 0.18 21.20
CA LEU A 159 -0.86 -0.46 20.93
C LEU A 159 -1.31 -0.23 19.48
N LYS A 160 -1.19 1.00 18.98
CA LYS A 160 -1.55 1.36 17.60
C LYS A 160 -0.66 0.70 16.55
N LEU A 161 0.66 0.73 16.76
CA LEU A 161 1.61 0.06 15.87
C LEU A 161 1.38 -1.46 15.86
N LYS A 162 0.98 -2.04 17.00
CA LYS A 162 0.62 -3.45 17.10
C LYS A 162 -0.64 -3.76 16.28
N ALA A 163 -1.67 -2.92 16.35
CA ALA A 163 -2.88 -3.08 15.54
C ALA A 163 -2.55 -3.07 14.03
N ILE A 164 -1.75 -2.11 13.56
CA ILE A 164 -1.29 -2.04 12.16
C ILE A 164 -0.51 -3.30 11.77
N LYS A 165 0.45 -3.71 12.60
CA LYS A 165 1.25 -4.92 12.37
C LYS A 165 0.34 -6.14 12.22
N ASP A 166 -0.57 -6.34 13.17
CA ASP A 166 -1.40 -7.52 13.25
C ASP A 166 -2.42 -7.58 12.11
N GLU A 167 -2.87 -6.43 11.60
CA GLU A 167 -3.73 -6.39 10.41
C GLU A 167 -2.95 -6.64 9.11
N LEU A 168 -1.76 -6.04 8.95
CA LEU A 168 -0.87 -6.33 7.81
C LEU A 168 -0.47 -7.80 7.75
N GLU A 169 -0.22 -8.43 8.90
CA GLU A 169 0.18 -9.84 8.99
C GLU A 169 -0.93 -10.82 8.54
N LYS A 170 -2.19 -10.39 8.52
CA LYS A 170 -3.31 -11.19 7.99
C LYS A 170 -3.37 -11.18 6.47
N THR A 171 -2.77 -10.18 5.81
CA THR A 171 -2.79 -10.09 4.34
C THR A 171 -1.96 -11.20 3.70
N LYS A 172 -2.42 -11.73 2.56
CA LYS A 172 -1.67 -12.75 1.82
C LYS A 172 -0.28 -12.30 1.37
N ILE A 173 -0.12 -11.01 1.06
CA ILE A 173 1.18 -10.43 0.67
C ILE A 173 2.21 -10.71 1.77
N ILE A 174 1.90 -10.35 3.02
CA ILE A 174 2.82 -10.54 4.15
C ILE A 174 2.96 -12.02 4.51
N GLN A 175 1.89 -12.80 4.47
CA GLN A 175 1.94 -14.22 4.80
C GLN A 175 2.88 -15.03 3.89
N LYS A 176 2.95 -14.68 2.61
CA LYS A 176 3.85 -15.32 1.64
C LYS A 176 5.32 -14.98 1.90
N VAL A 177 5.62 -13.74 2.28
CA VAL A 177 7.01 -13.25 2.36
C VAL A 177 7.61 -13.27 3.76
N LYS A 178 6.80 -13.43 4.83
CA LYS A 178 7.23 -13.24 6.22
C LYS A 178 8.50 -14.00 6.62
N ASN A 179 8.73 -15.18 6.05
CA ASN A 179 9.89 -16.02 6.35
C ASN A 179 11.18 -15.52 5.68
N GLU A 180 11.06 -14.70 4.65
CA GLU A 180 12.15 -14.20 3.80
C GLU A 180 12.50 -12.74 4.08
N LEU A 181 11.78 -12.08 5.01
CA LEU A 181 12.02 -10.66 5.35
C LEU A 181 13.31 -10.40 6.14
N THR A 182 14.11 -11.44 6.43
CA THR A 182 15.37 -11.29 7.15
C THR A 182 16.38 -10.58 6.25
N GLY A 183 16.80 -9.37 6.65
CA GLY A 183 17.73 -8.56 5.87
C GLY A 183 17.07 -7.70 4.79
N TYR A 184 15.73 -7.70 4.69
CA TYR A 184 15.00 -6.86 3.73
C TYR A 184 15.35 -5.37 3.88
N LYS A 185 15.68 -4.75 2.76
CA LYS A 185 15.92 -3.31 2.66
C LYS A 185 14.61 -2.64 2.24
N ILE A 186 14.22 -1.63 3.00
CA ILE A 186 13.02 -0.86 2.70
C ILE A 186 13.20 -0.14 1.36
N GLY A 187 12.22 -0.23 0.47
CA GLY A 187 12.31 0.26 -0.92
C GLY A 187 12.91 -0.73 -1.92
N ASP A 188 13.39 -1.89 -1.46
CA ASP A 188 13.80 -2.98 -2.34
C ASP A 188 12.56 -3.71 -2.86
N ARG A 189 12.39 -3.77 -4.19
CA ARG A 189 11.20 -4.38 -4.79
C ARG A 189 11.43 -5.75 -5.41
N GLU A 190 12.58 -6.38 -5.19
CA GLU A 190 12.86 -7.73 -5.70
C GLU A 190 11.79 -8.75 -5.29
N ILE A 191 11.34 -8.72 -4.04
CA ILE A 191 10.29 -9.60 -3.52
C ILE A 191 8.96 -9.41 -4.28
N TYR A 192 8.64 -8.20 -4.71
CA TYR A 192 7.40 -7.94 -5.46
C TYR A 192 7.41 -8.60 -6.84
N ARG A 193 8.58 -8.78 -7.48
CA ARG A 193 8.70 -9.46 -8.78
C ARG A 193 8.40 -10.95 -8.69
N GLU A 194 8.62 -11.55 -7.53
CA GLU A 194 8.26 -12.94 -7.27
C GLU A 194 6.77 -13.11 -6.93
N LEU A 195 6.18 -12.10 -6.28
CA LEU A 195 4.76 -12.10 -5.92
C LEU A 195 3.82 -11.76 -7.08
N PHE A 196 4.26 -10.86 -7.97
CA PHE A 196 3.44 -10.30 -9.04
C PHE A 196 4.03 -10.63 -10.41
N THR A 197 3.39 -11.57 -11.09
CA THR A 197 3.76 -11.99 -12.44
C THR A 197 2.61 -11.67 -13.41
N PRO A 198 2.60 -10.49 -14.05
CA PRO A 198 1.54 -10.12 -14.97
C PRO A 198 1.57 -10.96 -16.24
N LEU A 199 0.39 -11.22 -16.81
CA LEU A 199 0.24 -11.79 -18.14
C LEU A 199 0.33 -10.65 -19.17
N ILE A 200 1.35 -10.69 -20.01
CA ILE A 200 1.59 -9.66 -21.02
C ILE A 200 0.84 -10.03 -22.31
N LYS A 201 -0.08 -9.18 -22.74
CA LYS A 201 -0.86 -9.34 -23.99
C LYS A 201 -0.64 -8.13 -24.90
N PRO A 202 -0.59 -8.31 -26.24
CA PRO A 202 -0.52 -7.17 -27.15
C PRO A 202 -1.74 -6.25 -27.00
N ASN A 203 -1.51 -4.94 -27.08
CA ASN A 203 -2.62 -3.98 -27.13
C ASN A 203 -3.12 -3.83 -28.58
N PHE A 204 -4.22 -4.51 -28.92
CA PHE A 204 -4.75 -4.55 -30.28
C PHE A 204 -5.56 -3.31 -30.70
N MET A 205 -5.68 -2.27 -29.86
CA MET A 205 -6.43 -1.03 -30.18
C MET A 205 -6.05 -0.44 -31.55
N TYR A 206 -4.81 -0.59 -32.01
CA TYR A 206 -4.34 -0.04 -33.29
C TYR A 206 -4.56 -0.94 -34.52
N SER A 207 -5.00 -2.18 -34.33
CA SER A 207 -5.17 -3.13 -35.46
C SER A 207 -6.42 -2.88 -36.31
N ARG A 208 -7.32 -1.98 -35.86
CA ARG A 208 -8.55 -1.61 -36.59
C ARG A 208 -8.40 -0.40 -37.53
N LEU A 209 -7.26 0.28 -37.55
CA LEU A 209 -7.02 1.44 -38.43
C LEU A 209 -6.21 1.11 -39.69
N ILE A 210 -5.82 -0.15 -39.88
CA ILE A 210 -5.14 -0.62 -41.09
C ILE A 210 -6.00 -1.72 -41.72
N MET A 211 -7.08 -1.31 -42.38
CA MET A 211 -7.70 -2.09 -43.46
C MET A 211 -8.46 -1.16 -44.40
#